data_AF-A0A1V6YZT5-F1
#
_entry.id   AF-A0A1V6YZT5-F1
#
_cell.length_a   1.000
_cell.length_b   1.000
_cell.length_c   1.000
_cell.angle_alpha   90.00
_cell.angle_beta   90.00
_cell.angle_gamma   90.00
#
_symmetry.space_group_name_H-M   'P 1'
#
loop_
_entity.id
_entity.type
_entity.pdbx_description
1 polymer ?
#
loop_
_entity_poly.entity_id
_entity_poly.type
_entity_poly.pdbx_seq_one_letter_code
_entity_poly.pdbx_strand_id
1 'polypeptide(L)'
;MEYRLYSSSNFKSLHYKLPTLVASIMSSANPTLSLILGDTINALKKAERNSGDPDVGNTPAIFHEAAKRIPSLLIYFEKCKQHLDATMTATDFPRSAIHTMEICERNALRVNEIFSGVVGSSNAAEQYRRVARGDRLEDLMKEILTHAIQISNISQLAAIRGAEVEELGKALRSFVAMPTSLPENKASYSFNNSGNGYQNINTSTGHQYNNTGAGNMFTGTIQGLQMSR
;
A
#
# COMPACT_ATOMS: atom_id res chain seq x y z
N MET A 1 49.21 -57.29 -65.07
CA MET A 1 48.28 -57.60 -63.96
C MET A 1 47.22 -56.53 -63.99
N GLU A 2 46.05 -56.89 -64.50
CA GLU A 2 45.05 -55.97 -65.04
C GLU A 2 43.72 -56.09 -64.29
N TYR A 3 42.95 -55.01 -64.40
CA TYR A 3 41.92 -54.51 -63.51
C TYR A 3 40.63 -55.37 -63.43
N ARG A 4 39.93 -55.26 -62.29
CA ARG A 4 38.50 -55.62 -62.16
C ARG A 4 37.68 -54.39 -61.74
N LEU A 5 36.58 -54.22 -62.47
CA LEU A 5 35.51 -53.23 -62.32
C LEU A 5 34.40 -53.69 -61.35
N TYR A 6 33.47 -52.76 -61.07
CA TYR A 6 32.19 -52.79 -60.34
C TYR A 6 32.29 -52.49 -58.83
N SER A 7 31.42 -51.70 -58.18
CA SER A 7 30.31 -50.79 -58.55
C SER A 7 29.77 -50.18 -57.24
N SER A 8 29.12 -49.02 -57.36
CA SER A 8 28.02 -48.52 -56.50
C SER A 8 28.34 -47.68 -55.24
N SER A 9 28.08 -46.38 -55.40
CA SER A 9 27.21 -45.53 -54.56
C SER A 9 27.55 -45.34 -53.07
N ASN A 10 27.99 -44.12 -52.72
CA ASN A 10 27.78 -43.57 -51.36
C ASN A 10 27.66 -42.03 -51.42
N PHE A 11 26.43 -41.53 -51.54
CA PHE A 11 26.09 -40.14 -51.25
C PHE A 11 25.92 -40.03 -49.73
N LYS A 12 26.89 -39.45 -49.04
CA LYS A 12 26.78 -39.14 -47.60
C LYS A 12 25.87 -37.92 -47.42
N SER A 13 24.65 -38.16 -46.94
CA SER A 13 23.76 -37.10 -46.44
C SER A 13 24.29 -36.59 -45.09
N LEU A 14 24.62 -35.29 -45.03
CA LEU A 14 24.91 -34.56 -43.81
C LEU A 14 23.58 -34.29 -43.08
N HIS A 15 23.20 -35.16 -42.16
CA HIS A 15 22.17 -34.85 -41.17
C HIS A 15 22.83 -34.29 -39.91
N TYR A 16 22.86 -32.95 -39.82
CA TYR A 16 23.09 -32.27 -38.54
C TYR A 16 21.94 -32.61 -37.59
N LYS A 17 22.23 -33.38 -36.54
CA LYS A 17 21.34 -33.49 -35.37
C LYS A 17 21.48 -32.21 -34.54
N LEU A 18 20.51 -31.31 -34.66
CA LEU A 18 20.28 -30.27 -33.66
C LEU A 18 19.75 -30.94 -32.38
N PRO A 19 20.34 -30.69 -31.20
CA PRO A 19 19.74 -31.13 -29.95
C PRO A 19 18.42 -30.39 -29.74
N THR A 20 17.38 -31.17 -29.43
CA THR A 20 16.05 -30.72 -29.05
C THR A 20 16.17 -29.69 -27.92
N LEU A 21 16.08 -28.42 -28.29
CA LEU A 21 15.90 -27.33 -27.34
C LEU A 21 14.52 -27.56 -26.72
N VAL A 22 14.50 -28.05 -25.49
CA VAL A 22 13.32 -27.98 -24.63
C VAL A 22 13.00 -26.49 -24.56
N ALA A 23 12.01 -26.05 -25.31
CA ALA A 23 11.46 -24.71 -25.19
C ALA A 23 10.91 -24.61 -23.78
N SER A 24 11.74 -24.12 -22.86
CA SER A 24 11.33 -23.62 -21.57
C SER A 24 10.32 -22.52 -21.89
N ILE A 25 9.03 -22.85 -21.83
CA ILE A 25 7.97 -21.88 -21.88
C ILE A 25 8.15 -21.06 -20.60
N MET A 26 8.93 -20.00 -20.70
CA MET A 26 8.93 -18.93 -19.72
C MET A 26 7.52 -18.37 -19.72
N SER A 27 6.72 -18.84 -18.77
CA SER A 27 5.43 -18.27 -18.41
C SER A 27 5.68 -16.81 -18.09
N SER A 28 5.43 -15.90 -19.04
CA SER A 28 5.51 -14.48 -18.76
C SER A 28 4.29 -14.15 -17.91
N ALA A 29 4.48 -14.19 -16.60
CA ALA A 29 3.58 -13.60 -15.62
C ALA A 29 3.13 -12.22 -16.11
N ASN A 30 1.92 -11.78 -15.76
CA ASN A 30 1.52 -10.41 -16.03
C ASN A 30 2.47 -9.48 -15.24
N PRO A 31 3.37 -8.73 -15.92
CA PRO A 31 4.46 -8.02 -15.27
C PRO A 31 3.95 -6.94 -14.33
N THR A 32 2.75 -6.40 -14.58
CA THR A 32 2.11 -5.37 -13.77
C THR A 32 1.65 -5.92 -12.42
N LEU A 33 0.99 -7.09 -12.39
CA LEU A 33 0.53 -7.70 -11.12
C LEU A 33 1.68 -8.12 -10.23
N SER A 34 2.69 -8.73 -10.85
CA SER A 34 3.90 -9.18 -10.17
C SER A 34 4.68 -8.01 -9.57
N LEU A 35 4.66 -6.85 -10.24
CA LEU A 35 5.22 -5.60 -9.75
C LEU A 35 4.45 -5.05 -8.55
N ILE A 36 3.12 -4.91 -8.64
CA ILE A 36 2.26 -4.39 -7.55
C ILE A 36 2.45 -5.20 -6.25
N LEU A 37 2.46 -6.53 -6.35
CA LEU A 37 2.72 -7.37 -5.18
C LEU A 37 4.17 -7.26 -4.71
N GLY A 38 5.13 -7.14 -5.63
CA GLY A 38 6.53 -6.87 -5.29
C GLY A 38 6.69 -5.58 -4.47
N ASP A 39 6.01 -4.51 -4.86
CA ASP A 39 6.04 -3.22 -4.17
C ASP A 39 5.36 -3.28 -2.81
N THR A 40 4.22 -3.99 -2.71
CA THR A 40 3.56 -4.30 -1.43
C THR A 40 4.51 -5.03 -0.48
N ILE A 41 5.16 -6.11 -0.95
CA ILE A 41 6.13 -6.91 -0.17
C ILE A 41 7.31 -6.03 0.27
N ASN A 42 7.87 -5.22 -0.63
CA ASN A 42 9.01 -4.36 -0.35
C ASN A 42 8.68 -3.31 0.71
N ALA A 43 7.50 -2.71 0.66
CA ALA A 43 7.06 -1.74 1.65
C ALA A 43 6.91 -2.41 3.04
N LEU A 44 6.25 -3.56 3.10
CA LEU A 44 6.09 -4.31 4.35
C LEU A 44 7.43 -4.79 4.94
N LYS A 45 8.39 -5.23 4.10
CA LYS A 45 9.75 -5.59 4.56
C LYS A 45 10.50 -4.42 5.17
N LYS A 46 10.33 -3.20 4.63
CA LYS A 46 10.94 -2.00 5.22
C LYS A 46 10.29 -1.67 6.56
N ALA A 47 8.96 -1.76 6.66
CA ALA A 47 8.24 -1.58 7.92
C ALA A 47 8.66 -2.63 8.97
N GLU A 48 8.81 -3.90 8.57
CA GLU A 48 9.27 -5.00 9.44
C GLU A 48 10.67 -4.72 10.01
N ARG A 49 11.61 -4.27 9.16
CA ARG A 49 12.97 -3.93 9.61
C ARG A 49 12.95 -2.82 10.65
N ASN A 50 12.16 -1.77 10.43
CA ASN A 50 11.98 -0.70 11.42
C ASN A 50 11.33 -1.25 12.70
N SER A 51 10.47 -2.26 12.61
CA SER A 51 9.84 -2.87 13.79
C SER A 51 10.76 -3.73 14.67
N GLY A 52 11.92 -4.13 14.15
CA GLY A 52 12.95 -4.85 14.90
C GLY A 52 13.92 -3.93 15.66
N ASP A 53 13.77 -2.62 15.53
CA ASP A 53 14.60 -1.63 16.23
C ASP A 53 14.25 -1.61 17.73
N PRO A 54 15.24 -1.60 18.66
CA PRO A 54 14.97 -1.51 20.09
C PRO A 54 14.12 -0.29 20.49
N ASP A 55 14.19 0.81 19.74
CA ASP A 55 13.43 2.03 19.99
C ASP A 55 11.94 1.90 19.67
N VAL A 56 11.53 0.80 19.03
CA VAL A 56 10.10 0.46 18.86
C VAL A 56 9.40 0.35 20.21
N GLY A 57 10.11 -0.05 21.27
CA GLY A 57 9.60 -0.09 22.65
C GLY A 57 8.99 1.23 23.14
N ASN A 58 9.40 2.36 22.57
CA ASN A 58 8.95 3.70 22.94
C ASN A 58 7.77 4.20 22.08
N THR A 59 7.28 3.38 21.16
CA THR A 59 6.19 3.74 20.23
C THR A 59 4.81 3.41 20.80
N PRO A 60 3.73 4.04 20.29
CA PRO A 60 2.36 3.69 20.69
C PRO A 60 2.03 2.20 20.45
N ALA A 61 1.15 1.62 21.29
CA ALA A 61 0.82 0.19 21.28
C ALA A 61 0.42 -0.39 19.89
N ILE A 62 -0.16 0.44 19.02
CA ILE A 62 -0.53 0.06 17.66
C ILE A 62 0.68 -0.37 16.81
N PHE A 63 1.86 0.20 17.02
CA PHE A 63 3.08 -0.18 16.31
C PHE A 63 3.52 -1.60 16.66
N HIS A 64 3.42 -1.96 17.94
CA HIS A 64 3.72 -3.32 18.39
C HIS A 64 2.74 -4.35 17.82
N GLU A 65 1.45 -4.01 17.76
CA GLU A 65 0.49 -4.93 17.15
C GLU A 65 0.72 -5.04 15.63
N ALA A 66 0.94 -3.93 14.93
CA ALA A 66 1.29 -3.94 13.50
C ALA A 66 2.54 -4.79 13.24
N ALA A 67 3.61 -4.59 14.01
CA ALA A 67 4.85 -5.34 13.92
C ALA A 67 4.62 -6.86 14.02
N LYS A 68 3.77 -7.31 14.95
CA LYS A 68 3.45 -8.74 15.12
C LYS A 68 2.73 -9.35 13.91
N ARG A 69 2.03 -8.55 13.09
CA ARG A 69 1.19 -9.05 11.97
C ARG A 69 1.85 -8.90 10.60
N ILE A 70 2.84 -8.02 10.45
CA ILE A 70 3.58 -7.84 9.20
C ILE A 70 4.16 -9.17 8.67
N PRO A 71 4.79 -10.05 9.49
CA PRO A 71 5.32 -11.32 9.00
C PRO A 71 4.26 -12.21 8.32
N SER A 72 3.05 -12.30 8.88
CA SER A 72 1.96 -13.08 8.28
C SER A 72 1.50 -12.51 6.94
N LEU A 73 1.47 -11.19 6.78
CA LEU A 73 1.18 -10.53 5.52
C LEU A 73 2.28 -10.77 4.48
N LEU A 74 3.55 -10.72 4.89
CA LEU A 74 4.69 -11.01 4.01
C LEU A 74 4.60 -12.43 3.44
N ILE A 75 4.41 -13.43 4.30
CA ILE A 75 4.25 -14.83 3.88
C ILE A 75 3.10 -14.96 2.88
N TYR A 76 1.96 -14.32 3.16
CA TYR A 76 0.80 -14.36 2.27
C TYR A 76 1.09 -13.75 0.89
N PHE A 77 1.60 -12.52 0.84
CA PHE A 77 1.85 -11.83 -0.42
C PHE A 77 2.97 -12.49 -1.23
N GLU A 78 3.99 -13.05 -0.57
CA GLU A 78 5.02 -13.83 -1.25
C GLU A 78 4.43 -15.07 -1.93
N LYS A 79 3.51 -15.80 -1.28
CA LYS A 79 2.80 -16.91 -1.89
C LYS A 79 1.92 -16.47 -3.06
N CYS A 80 1.21 -15.34 -2.94
CA CYS A 80 0.46 -14.76 -4.05
C CYS A 80 1.36 -14.46 -5.24
N LYS A 81 2.47 -13.77 -5.01
CA LYS A 81 3.42 -13.42 -6.06
C LYS A 81 4.02 -14.67 -6.72
N GLN A 82 4.47 -15.65 -5.93
CA GLN A 82 5.00 -16.91 -6.46
C GLN A 82 3.97 -17.67 -7.30
N HIS A 83 2.71 -17.71 -6.86
CA HIS A 83 1.65 -18.36 -7.62
C HIS A 83 1.38 -17.65 -8.95
N LEU A 84 1.29 -16.31 -8.95
CA LEU A 84 1.11 -15.53 -10.17
C LEU A 84 2.28 -15.73 -11.13
N ASP A 85 3.50 -15.69 -10.62
CA ASP A 85 4.71 -15.86 -11.41
C ASP A 85 4.77 -17.27 -12.06
N ALA A 86 4.28 -18.30 -11.36
CA ALA A 86 4.31 -19.68 -11.83
C ALA A 86 3.14 -20.06 -12.75
N THR A 87 1.95 -19.48 -12.56
CA THR A 87 0.72 -19.95 -13.20
C THR A 87 0.18 -19.02 -14.27
N MET A 88 0.51 -17.73 -14.26
CA MET A 88 -0.08 -16.80 -15.20
C MET A 88 0.69 -16.74 -16.52
N THR A 89 0.05 -17.27 -17.56
CA THR A 89 0.27 -16.84 -18.94
C THR A 89 -0.87 -15.87 -19.31
N ALA A 90 -0.52 -14.65 -19.71
CA ALA A 90 -1.33 -13.59 -20.35
C ALA A 90 -2.88 -13.66 -20.21
N THR A 91 -3.40 -13.91 -19.01
CA THR A 91 -4.84 -13.95 -18.73
C THR A 91 -5.27 -12.64 -18.10
N ASP A 92 -6.42 -12.13 -18.55
CA ASP A 92 -7.02 -10.90 -18.03
C ASP A 92 -7.47 -11.13 -16.59
N PHE A 93 -6.69 -10.61 -15.64
CA PHE A 93 -7.11 -10.50 -14.26
C PHE A 93 -8.31 -9.53 -14.18
N PRO A 94 -9.33 -9.83 -13.36
CA PRO A 94 -10.43 -8.90 -13.17
C PRO A 94 -9.90 -7.53 -12.73
N ARG A 95 -10.41 -6.43 -13.31
CA ARG A 95 -9.99 -5.08 -12.91
C ARG A 95 -10.19 -4.81 -11.42
N SER A 96 -11.21 -5.42 -10.81
CA SER A 96 -11.43 -5.40 -9.37
C SER A 96 -10.30 -6.05 -8.56
N ALA A 97 -9.69 -7.12 -9.09
CA ALA A 97 -8.56 -7.78 -8.46
C ALA A 97 -7.29 -6.91 -8.51
N ILE A 98 -7.01 -6.28 -9.65
CA ILE A 98 -5.92 -5.30 -9.79
C ILE A 98 -6.10 -4.18 -8.76
N HIS A 99 -7.31 -3.61 -8.71
CA HIS A 99 -7.62 -2.53 -7.78
C HIS A 99 -7.42 -2.94 -6.31
N THR A 100 -7.81 -4.17 -5.96
CA THR A 100 -7.62 -4.73 -4.60
C THR A 100 -6.13 -4.81 -4.24
N MET A 101 -5.27 -5.20 -5.20
CA MET A 101 -3.82 -5.25 -4.99
C MET A 101 -3.20 -3.84 -4.89
N GLU A 102 -3.64 -2.88 -5.71
CA GLU A 102 -3.19 -1.48 -5.63
C GLU A 102 -3.56 -0.81 -4.29
N ILE A 103 -4.70 -1.19 -3.70
CA ILE A 103 -5.08 -0.72 -2.35
C ILE A 103 -4.09 -1.26 -1.31
N CYS A 104 -3.77 -2.55 -1.35
CA CYS A 104 -2.77 -3.15 -0.47
C CYS A 104 -1.41 -2.47 -0.60
N GLU A 105 -0.97 -2.21 -1.84
CA GLU A 105 0.30 -1.55 -2.13
C GLU A 105 0.36 -0.14 -1.51
N ARG A 106 -0.63 0.70 -1.82
CA ARG A 106 -0.69 2.08 -1.32
C ARG A 106 -0.70 2.13 0.21
N ASN A 107 -1.48 1.25 0.84
CA ASN A 107 -1.57 1.20 2.29
C ASN A 107 -0.27 0.64 2.90
N ALA A 108 0.38 -0.35 2.29
CA ALA A 108 1.67 -0.87 2.74
C ALA A 108 2.78 0.19 2.64
N LEU A 109 2.82 0.96 1.56
CA LEU A 109 3.70 2.12 1.42
C LEU A 109 3.47 3.12 2.55
N ARG A 110 2.20 3.41 2.86
CA ARG A 110 1.85 4.32 3.95
C ARG A 110 2.25 3.80 5.32
N VAL A 111 2.06 2.51 5.58
CA VAL A 111 2.55 1.84 6.80
C VAL A 111 4.06 2.02 6.92
N ASN A 112 4.81 1.76 5.85
CA ASN A 112 6.26 1.93 5.86
C ASN A 112 6.69 3.38 6.14
N GLU A 113 6.04 4.37 5.53
CA GLU A 113 6.31 5.78 5.80
C GLU A 113 6.12 6.12 7.29
N ILE A 114 5.02 5.64 7.88
CA ILE A 114 4.72 5.86 9.30
C ILE A 114 5.77 5.20 10.19
N PHE A 115 6.12 3.93 9.95
CA PHE A 115 7.17 3.25 10.71
C PHE A 115 8.52 3.98 10.59
N SER A 116 8.91 4.35 9.37
CA SER A 116 10.19 5.03 9.10
C SER A 116 10.27 6.42 9.74
N GLY A 117 9.14 7.12 9.87
CA GLY A 117 9.09 8.46 10.45
C GLY A 117 8.96 8.49 11.97
N VAL A 118 8.57 7.38 12.60
CA VAL A 118 8.24 7.32 14.03
C VAL A 118 9.26 6.54 14.85
N VAL A 119 9.72 5.40 14.34
CA VAL A 119 10.70 4.57 15.04
C VAL A 119 12.03 5.33 15.15
N GLY A 120 12.68 5.25 16.31
CA GLY A 120 13.91 5.99 16.61
C GLY A 120 13.69 7.46 16.99
N SER A 121 12.43 7.94 17.04
CA SER A 121 12.14 9.29 17.51
C SER A 121 12.15 9.37 19.04
N SER A 122 12.77 10.42 19.57
CA SER A 122 12.71 10.76 21.01
C SER A 122 11.29 11.10 21.50
N ASN A 123 10.37 11.48 20.62
CA ASN A 123 8.96 11.69 20.93
C ASN A 123 8.06 10.99 19.90
N ALA A 124 8.05 9.65 19.94
CA ALA A 124 7.35 8.80 18.99
C ALA A 124 5.85 9.11 18.88
N ALA A 125 5.17 9.46 19.98
CA ALA A 125 3.74 9.79 19.96
C ALA A 125 3.45 11.09 19.19
N GLU A 126 4.31 12.10 19.34
CA GLU A 126 4.18 13.36 18.59
C GLU A 126 4.54 13.16 17.11
N GLN A 127 5.62 12.44 16.82
CA GLN A 127 5.96 12.13 15.43
C GLN A 127 4.88 11.29 14.77
N TYR A 128 4.25 10.35 15.48
CA TYR A 128 3.15 9.58 14.91
C TYR A 128 2.00 10.48 14.49
N ARG A 129 1.56 11.43 15.34
CA ARG A 129 0.54 12.42 14.97
C ARG A 129 0.94 13.21 13.71
N ARG A 130 2.20 13.64 13.62
CA ARG A 130 2.71 14.43 12.49
C ARG A 130 2.82 13.63 11.19
N VAL A 131 3.35 12.42 11.27
CA VAL A 131 3.63 11.57 10.10
C VAL A 131 2.38 10.90 9.60
N ALA A 132 1.47 10.45 10.49
CA ALA A 132 0.22 9.79 10.13
C ALA A 132 -0.74 10.70 9.37
N ARG A 133 -0.76 12.02 9.64
CA ARG A 133 -1.62 13.00 8.92
C ARG A 133 -3.10 12.59 8.86
N GLY A 134 -3.58 11.86 9.86
CA GLY A 134 -4.94 11.31 9.90
C GLY A 134 -5.06 9.86 9.42
N ASP A 135 -4.07 9.32 8.72
CA ASP A 135 -4.00 7.91 8.32
C ASP A 135 -3.56 7.06 9.51
N ARG A 136 -4.55 6.58 10.27
CA ARG A 136 -4.30 5.77 11.46
C ARG A 136 -3.75 4.40 11.07
N LEU A 137 -2.72 3.96 11.79
CA LEU A 137 -2.03 2.71 11.50
C LEU A 137 -2.97 1.49 11.61
N GLU A 138 -3.91 1.50 12.57
CA GLU A 138 -4.93 0.45 12.68
C GLU A 138 -5.83 0.36 11.45
N ASP A 139 -6.16 1.48 10.81
CA ASP A 139 -7.06 1.48 9.66
C ASP A 139 -6.34 1.02 8.41
N LEU A 140 -5.09 1.46 8.21
CA LEU A 140 -4.24 0.96 7.13
C LEU A 140 -4.06 -0.56 7.23
N MET A 141 -3.79 -1.09 8.43
CA MET A 141 -3.64 -2.53 8.63
C MET A 141 -4.96 -3.29 8.41
N LYS A 142 -6.11 -2.77 8.86
CA LYS A 142 -7.44 -3.36 8.57
C LYS A 142 -7.70 -3.44 7.08
N GLU A 143 -7.40 -2.37 6.35
CA GLU A 143 -7.61 -2.31 4.91
C GLU A 143 -6.72 -3.31 4.17
N ILE A 144 -5.43 -3.39 4.51
CA ILE A 144 -4.51 -4.38 3.92
C ILE A 144 -5.02 -5.80 4.18
N LEU A 145 -5.40 -6.11 5.42
CA LEU A 145 -5.88 -7.45 5.80
C LEU A 145 -7.20 -7.80 5.08
N THR A 146 -8.13 -6.85 4.99
CA THR A 146 -9.41 -7.03 4.30
C THR A 146 -9.19 -7.33 2.83
N HIS A 147 -8.38 -6.52 2.16
CA HIS A 147 -8.10 -6.67 0.73
C HIS A 147 -7.22 -7.90 0.46
N ALA A 148 -6.31 -8.27 1.37
CA ALA A 148 -5.58 -9.54 1.29
C ALA A 148 -6.53 -10.74 1.33
N ILE A 149 -7.51 -10.77 2.24
CA ILE A 149 -8.54 -11.82 2.27
C ILE A 149 -9.38 -11.82 0.97
N GLN A 150 -9.73 -10.64 0.45
CA GLN A 150 -10.44 -10.54 -0.84
C GLN A 150 -9.61 -11.05 -2.02
N ILE A 151 -8.28 -10.83 -2.03
CA ILE A 151 -7.38 -11.38 -3.06
C ILE A 151 -7.48 -12.91 -3.08
N SER A 152 -7.58 -13.57 -1.92
CA SER A 152 -7.77 -15.02 -1.85
C SER A 152 -9.10 -15.49 -2.45
N ASN A 153 -10.09 -14.61 -2.54
CA ASN A 153 -11.38 -14.94 -3.15
C ASN A 153 -11.35 -14.92 -4.69
N ILE A 154 -10.29 -14.39 -5.30
CA ILE A 154 -10.08 -14.44 -6.74
C ILE A 154 -9.84 -15.89 -7.17
N SER A 155 -10.56 -16.36 -8.20
CA SER A 155 -10.49 -17.75 -8.67
C SER A 155 -9.06 -18.20 -9.01
N GLN A 156 -8.28 -17.32 -9.62
CA GLN A 156 -6.89 -17.54 -10.02
C GLN A 156 -5.93 -17.64 -8.82
N LEU A 157 -6.35 -17.21 -7.63
CA LEU A 157 -5.56 -17.27 -6.40
C LEU A 157 -6.20 -18.18 -5.33
N ALA A 158 -7.25 -18.91 -5.71
CA ALA A 158 -7.97 -19.77 -4.79
C ALA A 158 -7.10 -20.90 -4.20
N ALA A 159 -6.02 -21.27 -4.89
CA ALA A 159 -5.04 -22.26 -4.41
C ALA A 159 -4.29 -21.82 -3.15
N ILE A 160 -4.32 -20.52 -2.82
CA ILE A 160 -3.65 -19.95 -1.62
C ILE A 160 -4.63 -19.91 -0.43
N ARG A 161 -5.90 -20.28 -0.63
CA ARG A 161 -6.87 -20.39 0.47
C ARG A 161 -6.42 -21.50 1.43
N GLY A 162 -6.38 -21.18 2.72
CA GLY A 162 -5.89 -22.10 3.74
C GLY A 162 -5.59 -21.42 5.06
N ALA A 163 -4.64 -21.99 5.82
CA ALA A 163 -4.25 -21.51 7.13
C ALA A 163 -3.80 -20.04 7.12
N GLU A 164 -3.13 -19.59 6.04
CA GLU A 164 -2.67 -18.21 5.91
C GLU A 164 -3.84 -17.22 5.93
N VAL A 165 -4.90 -17.49 5.17
CA VAL A 165 -6.09 -16.62 5.09
C VAL A 165 -6.84 -16.62 6.43
N GLU A 166 -6.85 -17.75 7.14
CA GLU A 166 -7.41 -17.83 8.49
C GLU A 166 -6.64 -16.95 9.48
N GLU A 167 -5.30 -16.97 9.42
CA GLU A 167 -4.44 -16.12 10.23
C GLU A 167 -4.63 -14.63 9.90
N LEU A 168 -4.80 -14.27 8.63
CA LEU A 168 -5.19 -12.91 8.25
C LEU A 168 -6.54 -12.51 8.86
N GLY A 169 -7.51 -13.42 8.86
CA GLY A 169 -8.80 -13.20 9.51
C GLY A 169 -8.71 -12.99 11.02
N LYS A 170 -7.84 -13.75 11.71
CA LYS A 170 -7.54 -13.56 13.14
C LYS A 170 -6.90 -12.19 13.39
N ALA A 171 -5.92 -11.82 12.58
CA ALA A 171 -5.26 -10.51 12.66
C ALA A 171 -6.25 -9.37 12.44
N LEU A 172 -7.14 -9.48 11.44
CA LEU A 172 -8.15 -8.46 11.17
C LEU A 172 -9.06 -8.23 12.38
N ARG A 173 -9.52 -9.32 13.03
CA ARG A 173 -10.32 -9.21 14.26
C ARG A 173 -9.58 -8.48 15.39
N SER A 174 -8.27 -8.69 15.51
CA SER A 174 -7.43 -7.98 16.50
C SER A 174 -7.48 -6.46 16.27
N PHE A 175 -7.29 -6.00 15.03
CA PHE A 175 -7.33 -4.57 14.72
C PHE A 175 -8.73 -3.96 14.81
N VAL A 176 -9.78 -4.71 14.45
CA VAL A 176 -11.17 -4.25 14.60
C VAL A 176 -11.53 -4.02 16.07
N ALA A 177 -11.05 -4.86 16.97
CA ALA A 177 -11.27 -4.73 18.41
C ALA A 177 -10.40 -3.67 19.09
N MET A 178 -9.39 -3.12 18.38
CA MET A 178 -8.43 -2.21 18.97
C MET A 178 -9.03 -0.82 19.17
N PRO A 179 -8.77 -0.15 20.32
CA PRO A 179 -9.12 1.25 20.48
C PRO A 179 -8.34 2.11 19.48
N THR A 180 -8.99 3.19 19.06
CA THR A 180 -8.41 4.18 18.16
C THR A 180 -7.14 4.81 18.75
N SER A 181 -6.04 4.78 17.99
CA SER A 181 -4.70 5.18 18.45
C SER A 181 -4.46 6.69 18.37
N LEU A 182 -5.17 7.37 17.46
CA LEU A 182 -5.14 8.82 17.30
C LEU A 182 -6.58 9.36 17.26
N PRO A 183 -6.87 10.49 17.92
CA PRO A 183 -8.21 11.07 17.87
C PRO A 183 -8.67 11.23 16.41
N GLU A 184 -9.95 10.94 16.17
CA GLU A 184 -10.56 11.17 14.86
C GLU A 184 -10.29 12.62 14.45
N ASN A 185 -9.86 12.80 13.21
CA ASN A 185 -9.48 14.11 12.68
C ASN A 185 -10.76 14.94 12.45
N LYS A 186 -11.52 15.25 13.51
CA LYS A 186 -12.38 16.43 13.55
C LYS A 186 -11.42 17.57 13.39
N ALA A 187 -11.36 18.12 12.17
CA ALA A 187 -10.46 19.19 11.74
C ALA A 187 -9.94 19.98 12.94
N SER A 188 -8.80 19.53 13.48
CA SER A 188 -8.27 20.06 14.72
C SER A 188 -7.49 21.28 14.30
N TYR A 189 -8.24 22.33 13.98
CA TYR A 189 -7.63 23.57 13.58
C TYR A 189 -6.83 24.10 14.77
N SER A 190 -5.51 24.11 14.63
CA SER A 190 -4.61 24.70 15.61
C SER A 190 -4.24 26.09 15.12
N PHE A 191 -4.60 27.11 15.87
CA PHE A 191 -4.34 28.50 15.54
C PHE A 191 -3.50 29.14 16.62
N ASN A 192 -2.30 29.58 16.25
CA ASN A 192 -1.38 30.26 17.15
C ASN A 192 -1.13 31.66 16.63
N ASN A 193 -1.32 32.68 17.47
CA ASN A 193 -0.93 34.05 17.20
C ASN A 193 0.09 34.46 18.27
N SER A 194 1.36 34.63 17.88
CA SER A 194 2.46 35.02 18.77
C SER A 194 2.87 36.49 18.62
N GLY A 195 2.05 37.31 17.96
CA GLY A 195 2.28 38.75 17.74
C GLY A 195 1.10 39.61 18.19
N ASN A 196 1.25 40.93 18.03
CA ASN A 196 0.15 41.88 18.29
C ASN A 196 -0.74 42.01 17.04
N GLY A 197 -2.05 41.89 17.22
CA GLY A 197 -3.04 42.05 16.14
C GLY A 197 -4.19 41.04 16.26
N TYR A 198 -5.17 41.17 15.36
CA TYR A 198 -6.36 40.32 15.35
C TYR A 198 -6.15 39.03 14.57
N GLN A 199 -6.55 37.90 15.15
CA GLN A 199 -6.58 36.61 14.47
C GLN A 199 -8.04 36.25 14.16
N ASN A 200 -8.45 36.47 12.91
CA ASN A 200 -9.81 36.25 12.46
C ASN A 200 -9.89 34.97 11.65
N ILE A 201 -10.55 33.94 12.17
CA ILE A 201 -10.55 32.62 11.54
C ILE A 201 -11.97 32.06 11.45
N ASN A 202 -12.38 31.70 10.24
CA ASN A 202 -13.59 30.96 9.96
C ASN A 202 -13.24 29.58 9.41
N THR A 203 -13.63 28.56 10.14
CA THR A 203 -13.35 27.15 9.83
C THR A 203 -14.53 26.44 9.16
N SER A 204 -15.49 27.21 8.64
CA SER A 204 -16.77 26.72 8.14
C SER A 204 -17.18 27.43 6.84
N THR A 205 -18.32 27.04 6.27
CA THR A 205 -18.84 27.58 5.00
C THR A 205 -19.63 28.89 5.14
N GLY A 206 -19.68 29.48 6.35
CA GLY A 206 -20.38 30.74 6.60
C GLY A 206 -19.60 31.98 6.12
N HIS A 207 -20.26 33.14 6.06
CA HIS A 207 -19.57 34.41 5.81
C HIS A 207 -18.93 34.94 7.09
N GLN A 208 -17.71 35.47 6.98
CA GLN A 208 -17.02 36.15 8.07
C GLN A 208 -16.83 37.62 7.71
N TYR A 209 -17.36 38.51 8.56
CA TYR A 209 -17.21 39.95 8.42
C TYR A 209 -16.39 40.47 9.59
N ASN A 210 -15.18 40.97 9.31
CA ASN A 210 -14.26 41.45 10.34
C ASN A 210 -14.06 42.96 10.21
N ASN A 211 -14.22 43.68 11.31
CA ASN A 211 -13.83 45.08 11.43
C ASN A 211 -12.80 45.20 12.55
N THR A 212 -11.55 45.50 12.18
CA THR A 212 -10.41 45.53 13.09
C THR A 212 -9.93 46.94 13.42
N GLY A 213 -10.72 47.97 13.10
CA GLY A 213 -10.41 49.38 13.34
C GLY A 213 -11.55 50.15 14.03
N ALA A 214 -11.39 51.47 14.16
CA ALA A 214 -12.35 52.35 14.85
C ALA A 214 -13.57 52.76 14.00
N GLY A 215 -13.68 52.28 12.76
CA GLY A 215 -14.76 52.63 11.84
C GLY A 215 -16.04 51.84 12.07
N ASN A 216 -17.13 52.27 11.44
CA ASN A 216 -18.41 51.54 11.46
C ASN A 216 -18.46 50.48 10.36
N MET A 217 -18.98 49.29 10.67
CA MET A 217 -19.28 48.24 9.69
C MET A 217 -20.79 48.04 9.59
N PHE A 218 -21.32 48.19 8.38
CA PHE A 218 -22.73 47.95 8.08
C PHE A 218 -22.85 46.73 7.19
N THR A 219 -23.59 45.70 7.63
CA THR A 219 -23.78 44.44 6.89
C THR A 219 -25.27 44.24 6.63
N GLY A 220 -25.64 44.06 5.36
CA GLY A 220 -27.01 43.78 4.93
C GLY A 220 -27.11 43.63 3.41
N THR A 221 -28.21 43.06 2.92
CA THR A 221 -28.51 43.03 1.48
C THR A 221 -29.13 44.36 1.08
N ILE A 222 -28.39 45.17 0.34
CA ILE A 222 -28.81 46.55 0.03
C ILE A 222 -29.62 46.56 -1.28
N GLN A 223 -30.85 47.05 -1.24
CA GLN A 223 -31.68 47.31 -2.44
C GLN A 223 -31.55 48.77 -2.93
N GLY A 224 -30.93 49.63 -2.13
CA GLY A 224 -30.54 50.99 -2.48
C GLY A 224 -29.73 51.61 -1.34
N LEU A 225 -28.57 52.20 -1.66
CA LEU A 225 -27.70 52.87 -0.69
C LEU A 225 -27.82 54.38 -0.87
N GLN A 226 -28.43 55.07 0.09
CA GLN A 226 -28.31 56.53 0.22
C GLN A 226 -27.41 56.83 1.40
N MET A 227 -26.29 57.51 1.14
CA MET A 227 -25.41 58.06 2.18
C MET A 227 -25.59 59.58 2.19
N SER A 228 -26.09 60.12 3.29
CA SER A 228 -26.00 61.54 3.60
C SER A 228 -24.78 61.81 4.48
N ARG A 229 -24.12 62.95 4.27
CA ARG A 229 -23.07 63.45 5.15
C ARG A 229 -23.64 63.95 6.46
#